data_AF-A0A0K2RDM1-F1
#
_entry.id   AF-A0A0K2RDM1-F1
#
_cell.length_a   1.000
_cell.length_b   1.000
_cell.length_c   1.000
_cell.angle_alpha   90.00
_cell.angle_beta   90.00
_cell.angle_gamma   90.00
#
_symmetry.space_group_name_H-M   'P 1'
#
loop_
_entity.id
_entity.type
_entity.pdbx_description
1 polymer ?
#
loop_
_entity_poly.entity_id
_entity_poly.type
_entity_poly.pdbx_seq_one_letter_code
_entity_poly.pdbx_strand_id
1 'polypeptide(L)'
;MAAADRGVRSVTAAYEPGSVEKMITASAAINEGKSSPLDTVTIPPALTIDGQTFTDAFDHGTEQRTLAGILGYSMNTGTVMIGSRLSKQQRYDYLTRFGIGQAPDIGLPAETSGILAKPDQWDDRQQYTVLFGQGVSQSTLQTVRAYQSIANDGVMLQPRLIDGYVGADGAEEKVPAKDSQQVVTKETAQQVRDILESNVTMGEVKDAAIDGYRVGAKTGTSQAPREDGLPGFDGYTASIVGMAPMDNPRFIVEVVLQRPRAAFTASPKDRFSARSWARSCVPTTSRRPPARRRGSPVRQIGPARQVVQFRQVSLLGICPATFRSNHAVRGSPEGSRAASFTSTNGDHLVRAE
;
A
#
# COMPACT_ATOMS: atom_id res chain seq x y z
N MET A 1 -2.53 -9.31 24.48
CA MET A 1 -2.77 -8.12 23.65
C MET A 1 -3.50 -7.09 24.50
N ALA A 2 -3.08 -5.82 24.48
CA ALA A 2 -3.73 -4.77 25.26
C ALA A 2 -5.18 -4.56 24.80
N ALA A 3 -6.06 -4.03 25.66
CA ALA A 3 -7.46 -3.75 25.28
C ALA A 3 -7.56 -2.84 24.03
N ALA A 4 -6.58 -1.95 23.83
CA ALA A 4 -6.46 -1.08 22.66
C ALA A 4 -6.16 -1.81 21.33
N ASP A 5 -5.72 -3.08 21.37
CA ASP A 5 -5.36 -3.87 20.18
C ASP A 5 -6.44 -4.87 19.73
N ARG A 6 -7.65 -4.78 20.29
CA ARG A 6 -8.75 -5.72 19.99
C ARG A 6 -9.53 -5.38 18.71
N GLY A 7 -9.27 -4.24 18.08
CA GLY A 7 -9.94 -3.77 16.86
C GLY A 7 -9.21 -4.15 15.57
N VAL A 8 -9.91 -4.05 14.43
CA VAL A 8 -9.37 -4.32 13.09
C VAL A 8 -8.76 -3.05 12.52
N ARG A 9 -7.49 -2.77 12.86
CA ARG A 9 -6.79 -1.53 12.49
C ARG A 9 -6.80 -1.23 10.98
N SER A 10 -6.88 -2.24 10.12
CA SER A 10 -6.92 -2.05 8.66
C SER A 10 -8.16 -1.31 8.15
N VAL A 11 -9.22 -1.22 8.96
CA VAL A 11 -10.44 -0.47 8.64
C VAL A 11 -10.79 0.59 9.69
N THR A 12 -10.28 0.49 10.92
CA THR A 12 -10.61 1.44 11.99
C THR A 12 -9.55 2.53 12.18
N ALA A 13 -8.28 2.27 11.86
CA ALA A 13 -7.21 3.24 12.03
C ALA A 13 -7.00 4.05 10.76
N ALA A 14 -7.06 5.38 10.87
CA ALA A 14 -6.69 6.29 9.81
C ALA A 14 -5.24 6.79 10.01
N TYR A 15 -4.52 6.95 8.92
CA TYR A 15 -3.17 7.51 8.90
C TYR A 15 -2.97 8.32 7.63
N GLU A 16 -1.97 9.22 7.63
CA GLU A 16 -1.58 9.90 6.39
C GLU A 16 -0.88 8.91 5.46
N PRO A 17 -1.37 8.67 4.23
CA PRO A 17 -0.83 7.64 3.35
C PRO A 17 0.58 7.97 2.84
N GLY A 18 0.93 9.26 2.77
CA GLY A 18 2.17 9.70 2.15
C GLY A 18 2.26 9.26 0.69
N SER A 19 3.46 8.89 0.25
CA SER A 19 3.75 8.71 -1.18
C SER A 19 3.00 7.57 -1.90
N VAL A 20 2.27 6.68 -1.22
CA VAL A 20 1.37 5.73 -1.91
C VAL A 20 0.21 6.47 -2.60
N GLU A 21 -0.16 7.65 -2.12
CA GLU A 21 -1.23 8.49 -2.66
C GLU A 21 -0.86 9.13 -4.01
N LYS A 22 0.43 9.25 -4.32
CA LYS A 22 0.91 9.84 -5.60
C LYS A 22 0.38 9.12 -6.83
N MET A 23 -0.01 7.85 -6.68
CA MET A 23 -0.71 7.09 -7.70
C MET A 23 -2.00 7.79 -8.14
N ILE A 24 -2.78 8.35 -7.21
CA ILE A 24 -4.02 9.08 -7.51
C ILE A 24 -3.71 10.38 -8.25
N THR A 25 -2.71 11.14 -7.80
CA THR A 25 -2.25 12.36 -8.48
C THR A 25 -1.79 12.09 -9.92
N ALA A 26 -1.00 11.04 -10.13
CA ALA A 26 -0.57 10.65 -11.48
C ALA A 26 -1.76 10.20 -12.35
N SER A 27 -2.67 9.41 -11.77
CA SER A 27 -3.90 8.96 -12.45
C SER A 27 -4.74 10.15 -12.89
N ALA A 28 -4.95 11.14 -12.02
CA ALA A 28 -5.69 12.36 -12.31
C ALA A 28 -5.02 13.17 -13.43
N ALA A 29 -3.71 13.42 -13.32
CA ALA A 29 -2.97 14.19 -14.31
C ALA A 29 -3.01 13.53 -15.70
N ILE A 30 -2.91 12.20 -15.76
CA ILE A 30 -3.01 11.45 -17.01
C ILE A 30 -4.44 11.48 -17.56
N ASN A 31 -5.45 11.18 -16.72
CA ASN A 31 -6.84 11.09 -17.15
C ASN A 31 -7.40 12.43 -17.65
N GLU A 32 -6.92 13.54 -17.09
CA GLU A 32 -7.27 14.90 -17.52
C GLU A 32 -6.42 15.40 -18.71
N GLY A 33 -5.54 14.55 -19.27
CA GLY A 33 -4.64 14.92 -20.37
C GLY A 33 -3.61 16.00 -20.01
N LYS A 34 -3.31 16.18 -18.71
CA LYS A 34 -2.36 17.17 -18.19
C LYS A 34 -0.94 16.63 -18.06
N SER A 35 -0.74 15.32 -18.20
CA SER A 35 0.57 14.68 -18.27
C SER A 35 0.47 13.34 -18.99
N SER A 36 1.59 12.82 -19.48
CA SER A 36 1.79 11.42 -19.86
C SER A 36 2.88 10.76 -18.99
N PRO A 37 2.99 9.42 -18.97
CA PRO A 37 4.05 8.74 -18.23
C PRO A 37 5.47 9.18 -18.60
N LEU A 38 5.68 9.62 -19.85
CA LEU A 38 6.99 10.01 -20.40
C LEU A 38 7.18 11.52 -20.48
N ASP A 39 6.18 12.32 -20.09
CA ASP A 39 6.31 13.76 -20.03
C ASP A 39 7.41 14.13 -19.05
N THR A 40 8.36 14.94 -19.50
CA THR A 40 9.53 15.32 -18.73
C THR A 40 9.33 16.68 -18.06
N VAL A 41 9.80 16.79 -16.82
CA VAL A 41 9.80 18.02 -16.02
C VAL A 41 11.21 18.28 -15.49
N THR A 42 11.63 19.55 -15.52
CA THR A 42 12.83 20.02 -14.84
C THR A 42 12.51 20.23 -13.36
N ILE A 43 13.07 19.40 -12.50
CA ILE A 43 12.79 19.37 -11.07
C ILE A 43 13.94 20.02 -10.31
N PRO A 44 13.71 21.16 -9.61
CA PRO A 44 14.73 21.77 -8.77
C PRO A 44 14.92 20.98 -7.45
N PRO A 45 16.05 21.18 -6.73
CA PRO A 45 16.27 20.61 -5.39
C PRO A 45 15.19 20.95 -4.36
N ALA A 46 14.59 22.13 -4.51
CA ALA A 46 13.48 22.60 -3.71
C ALA A 46 12.53 23.41 -4.61
N LEU A 47 11.24 23.23 -4.41
CA LEU A 47 10.20 23.96 -5.12
C LEU A 47 9.54 24.96 -4.16
N THR A 48 9.58 26.24 -4.51
CA THR A 48 8.77 27.27 -3.84
C THR A 48 7.63 27.71 -4.75
N ILE A 49 6.39 27.56 -4.27
CA ILE A 49 5.15 27.95 -4.96
C ILE A 49 4.18 28.53 -3.95
N ASP A 50 3.55 29.67 -4.26
CA ASP A 50 2.65 30.40 -3.37
C ASP A 50 3.21 30.62 -1.95
N GLY A 51 4.50 30.94 -1.85
CA GLY A 51 5.19 31.15 -0.57
C GLY A 51 5.48 29.87 0.24
N GLN A 52 5.12 28.70 -0.28
CA GLN A 52 5.35 27.40 0.36
C GLN A 52 6.52 26.67 -0.29
N THR A 53 7.45 26.17 0.53
CA THR A 53 8.60 25.38 0.06
C THR A 53 8.35 23.88 0.29
N PHE A 54 8.65 23.11 -0.75
CA PHE A 54 8.60 21.65 -0.78
C PHE A 54 9.97 21.09 -1.15
N THR A 55 10.36 20.02 -0.48
CA THR A 55 11.62 19.31 -0.72
C THR A 55 11.37 17.82 -0.88
N ASP A 56 12.32 17.16 -1.53
CA ASP A 56 12.34 15.70 -1.65
C ASP A 56 13.01 15.07 -0.44
N ALA A 57 12.83 13.75 -0.29
CA ALA A 57 13.36 12.99 0.85
C ALA A 57 14.88 12.77 0.79
N PHE A 58 15.52 13.20 -0.30
CA PHE A 58 16.95 13.07 -0.57
C PHE A 58 17.46 14.34 -1.24
N ASP A 59 18.75 14.62 -1.08
CA ASP A 59 19.40 15.73 -1.76
C ASP A 59 19.70 15.38 -3.22
N HIS A 60 19.40 16.33 -4.12
CA HIS A 60 19.74 16.22 -5.54
C HIS A 60 19.97 17.61 -6.14
N GLY A 61 20.58 17.68 -7.31
CA GLY A 61 20.63 18.91 -8.10
C GLY A 61 19.34 19.14 -8.89
N THR A 62 19.36 20.07 -9.85
CA THR A 62 18.26 20.14 -10.81
C THR A 62 18.31 18.92 -11.73
N GLU A 63 17.20 18.19 -11.83
CA GLU A 63 17.10 16.96 -12.64
C GLU A 63 15.99 17.03 -13.68
N GLN A 64 16.17 16.36 -14.81
CA GLN A 64 15.09 16.12 -15.79
C GLN A 64 14.51 14.72 -15.54
N ARG A 65 13.23 14.65 -15.18
CA ARG A 65 12.55 13.36 -14.91
C ARG A 65 11.22 13.28 -15.62
N THR A 66 10.89 12.07 -16.09
CA THR A 66 9.55 11.76 -16.56
C THR A 66 8.56 11.63 -15.40
N LEU A 67 7.25 11.68 -15.65
CA LEU A 67 6.25 11.37 -14.62
C LEU A 67 6.50 9.98 -13.99
N ALA A 68 6.84 8.98 -14.81
CA ALA A 68 7.22 7.65 -14.30
C ALA A 68 8.43 7.73 -13.35
N GLY A 69 9.46 8.52 -13.71
CA GLY A 69 10.62 8.75 -12.86
C GLY A 69 10.28 9.47 -11.55
N ILE A 70 9.41 10.48 -11.60
CA ILE A 70 8.91 11.20 -10.41
C ILE A 70 8.28 10.23 -9.42
N LEU A 71 7.45 9.29 -9.90
CA LEU A 71 6.82 8.28 -9.04
C LEU A 71 7.83 7.20 -8.58
N GLY A 72 8.75 6.79 -9.45
CA GLY A 72 9.75 5.76 -9.17
C GLY A 72 10.78 6.15 -8.12
N TYR A 73 11.18 7.43 -8.10
CA TYR A 73 12.05 8.02 -7.07
C TYR A 73 11.26 8.74 -5.98
N SER A 74 9.92 8.77 -6.11
CA SER A 74 9.02 9.34 -5.12
C SER A 74 9.28 10.83 -4.82
N MET A 75 9.57 11.64 -5.85
CA MET A 75 9.86 13.07 -5.72
C MET A 75 8.58 13.87 -5.44
N ASN A 76 8.47 14.48 -4.24
CA ASN A 76 7.41 15.40 -3.84
C ASN A 76 7.39 16.64 -4.72
N THR A 77 8.54 17.26 -4.98
CA THR A 77 8.65 18.49 -5.77
C THR A 77 8.04 18.28 -7.18
N GLY A 78 8.47 17.23 -7.89
CA GLY A 78 7.91 16.86 -9.19
C GLY A 78 6.42 16.49 -9.13
N THR A 79 5.98 15.83 -8.06
CA THR A 79 4.56 15.52 -7.84
C THR A 79 3.74 16.80 -7.70
N VAL A 80 4.23 17.79 -6.95
CA VAL A 80 3.59 19.10 -6.81
C VAL A 80 3.56 19.80 -8.16
N MET A 81 4.67 19.85 -8.91
CA MET A 81 4.70 20.50 -10.23
C MET A 81 3.69 19.92 -11.22
N ILE A 82 3.55 18.58 -11.27
CA ILE A 82 2.55 17.93 -12.12
C ILE A 82 1.13 18.14 -11.58
N GLY A 83 0.91 17.90 -10.28
CA GLY A 83 -0.40 18.02 -9.66
C GLY A 83 -0.92 19.47 -9.62
N SER A 84 -0.03 20.46 -9.68
CA SER A 84 -0.38 21.88 -9.82
C SER A 84 -1.06 22.21 -11.15
N ARG A 85 -0.97 21.33 -12.15
CA ARG A 85 -1.73 21.45 -13.41
C ARG A 85 -3.22 21.13 -13.24
N LEU A 86 -3.60 20.53 -12.11
CA LEU A 86 -4.99 20.26 -11.71
C LEU A 86 -5.49 21.40 -10.83
N SER A 87 -6.75 21.79 -11.00
CA SER A 87 -7.44 22.71 -10.09
C SER A 87 -7.59 22.09 -8.70
N LYS A 88 -7.77 22.92 -7.65
CA LYS A 88 -8.06 22.41 -6.28
C LYS A 88 -9.26 21.45 -6.29
N GLN A 89 -10.30 21.79 -7.05
CA GLN A 89 -11.49 20.96 -7.19
C GLN A 89 -11.16 19.61 -7.85
N GLN A 90 -10.40 19.60 -8.96
CA GLN A 90 -9.99 18.35 -9.60
C GLN A 90 -9.19 17.45 -8.64
N ARG A 91 -8.28 18.02 -7.83
CA ARG A 91 -7.52 17.24 -6.83
C ARG A 91 -8.45 16.52 -5.86
N TYR A 92 -9.43 17.25 -5.29
CA TYR A 92 -10.41 16.69 -4.37
C TYR A 92 -11.36 15.70 -5.03
N ASP A 93 -11.83 15.99 -6.24
CA ASP A 93 -12.74 15.12 -6.98
C ASP A 93 -12.08 13.77 -7.26
N TYR A 94 -10.80 13.75 -7.64
CA TYR A 94 -10.09 12.48 -7.82
C TYR A 94 -9.90 11.73 -6.50
N LEU A 95 -9.44 12.38 -5.42
CA LEU A 95 -9.35 11.74 -4.09
C LEU A 95 -10.70 11.10 -3.70
N THR A 96 -11.79 11.85 -3.83
CA THR A 96 -13.15 11.38 -3.54
C THR A 96 -13.58 10.23 -4.47
N ARG A 97 -13.30 10.33 -5.78
CA ARG A 97 -13.61 9.27 -6.76
C ARG A 97 -12.88 7.97 -6.47
N PHE A 98 -11.66 8.04 -5.93
CA PHE A 98 -10.91 6.86 -5.48
C PHE A 98 -11.34 6.36 -4.08
N GLY A 99 -12.39 6.94 -3.49
CA GLY A 99 -13.00 6.50 -2.23
C GLY A 99 -12.36 7.09 -0.98
N ILE A 100 -11.48 8.09 -1.11
CA ILE A 100 -10.88 8.76 0.04
C ILE A 100 -11.90 9.69 0.70
N GLY A 101 -11.94 9.71 2.03
CA GLY A 101 -12.96 10.41 2.80
C GLY A 101 -14.29 9.64 2.91
N GLN A 102 -14.38 8.42 2.40
CA GLN A 102 -15.57 7.57 2.46
C GLN A 102 -15.23 6.23 3.12
N ALA A 103 -16.04 5.81 4.09
CA ALA A 103 -15.85 4.50 4.73
C ALA A 103 -15.97 3.37 3.68
N PRO A 104 -15.14 2.31 3.76
CA PRO A 104 -15.19 1.19 2.81
C PRO A 104 -16.54 0.49 2.74
N ASP A 105 -17.32 0.50 3.82
CA ASP A 105 -18.65 -0.10 3.98
C ASP A 105 -18.65 -1.59 3.61
N ILE A 106 -17.80 -2.35 4.31
CA ILE A 106 -17.67 -3.81 4.18
C ILE A 106 -18.49 -4.59 5.20
N GLY A 107 -19.24 -3.89 6.05
CA GLY A 107 -20.10 -4.45 7.09
C GLY A 107 -19.39 -4.73 8.41
N LEU A 108 -18.20 -4.15 8.63
CA LEU A 108 -17.54 -4.19 9.93
C LEU A 108 -17.96 -2.98 10.78
N PRO A 109 -18.01 -3.12 12.12
CA PRO A 109 -18.24 -1.97 13.00
C PRO A 109 -17.01 -1.05 13.01
N ALA A 110 -17.26 0.23 13.25
CA ALA A 110 -16.24 1.27 13.47
C ALA A 110 -15.27 1.51 12.29
N GLU A 111 -15.70 1.25 11.06
CA GLU A 111 -14.96 1.66 9.86
C GLU A 111 -14.76 3.18 9.84
N THR A 112 -13.52 3.62 9.65
CA THR A 112 -13.20 5.05 9.53
C THR A 112 -13.42 5.53 8.11
N SER A 113 -13.93 6.76 7.96
CA SER A 113 -13.91 7.49 6.68
C SER A 113 -12.54 8.10 6.38
N GLY A 114 -11.66 8.18 7.38
CA GLY A 114 -10.49 9.05 7.32
C GLY A 114 -10.88 10.54 7.37
N ILE A 115 -9.98 11.40 6.94
CA ILE A 115 -10.15 12.86 6.90
C ILE A 115 -9.77 13.37 5.51
N LEU A 116 -10.73 14.01 4.84
CA LEU A 116 -10.51 14.74 3.59
C LEU A 116 -11.29 16.07 3.68
N ALA A 117 -10.58 17.15 4.00
CA ALA A 117 -11.16 18.50 4.03
C ALA A 117 -11.59 18.92 2.61
N LYS A 118 -12.61 19.79 2.52
CA LYS A 118 -13.06 20.33 1.23
C LYS A 118 -12.02 21.31 0.65
N PRO A 119 -11.97 21.51 -0.68
CA PRO A 119 -10.97 22.34 -1.35
C PRO A 119 -10.87 23.79 -0.86
N ASP A 120 -12.00 24.37 -0.46
CA ASP A 120 -12.15 25.73 0.04
C ASP A 120 -11.63 25.89 1.48
N GLN A 121 -11.43 24.79 2.19
CA GLN A 121 -10.88 24.74 3.55
C GLN A 121 -9.38 24.46 3.57
N TRP A 122 -8.78 24.13 2.42
CA TRP A 122 -7.34 23.91 2.34
C TRP A 122 -6.58 25.22 2.47
N ASP A 123 -5.63 25.23 3.41
CA ASP A 123 -4.66 26.32 3.50
C ASP A 123 -3.70 26.33 2.30
N ASP A 124 -2.84 27.36 2.26
CA ASP A 124 -1.90 27.59 1.15
C ASP A 124 -0.95 26.42 0.91
N ARG A 125 -0.67 25.62 1.94
CA ARG A 125 0.21 24.45 1.88
C ARG A 125 -0.57 23.16 1.61
N GLN A 126 -1.69 22.94 2.28
CA GLN A 126 -2.49 21.72 2.22
C GLN A 126 -2.94 21.42 0.80
N GLN A 127 -3.31 22.44 0.03
CA GLN A 127 -3.68 22.29 -1.38
C GLN A 127 -2.61 21.54 -2.21
N TYR A 128 -1.35 21.61 -1.80
CA TYR A 128 -0.23 20.93 -2.46
C TYR A 128 0.14 19.63 -1.75
N THR A 129 0.07 19.57 -0.41
CA THR A 129 0.46 18.35 0.34
C THR A 129 -0.48 17.18 0.10
N VAL A 130 -1.75 17.44 -0.18
CA VAL A 130 -2.70 16.37 -0.54
C VAL A 130 -2.27 15.60 -1.79
N LEU A 131 -1.50 16.22 -2.70
CA LEU A 131 -1.00 15.57 -3.92
C LEU A 131 -0.02 14.42 -3.64
N PHE A 132 0.56 14.40 -2.45
CA PHE A 132 1.51 13.36 -2.02
C PHE A 132 1.16 12.75 -0.66
N GLY A 133 -0.13 12.82 -0.28
CA GLY A 133 -0.69 12.07 0.83
C GLY A 133 -0.43 12.64 2.22
N GLN A 134 -0.30 13.96 2.34
CA GLN A 134 -0.21 14.68 3.62
C GLN A 134 -1.32 15.74 3.73
N GLY A 135 -1.86 15.95 4.93
CA GLY A 135 -3.08 16.73 5.15
C GLY A 135 -4.37 15.98 4.76
N VAL A 136 -4.28 14.65 4.63
CA VAL A 136 -5.37 13.72 4.34
C VAL A 136 -5.11 12.45 5.14
N SER A 137 -6.14 11.78 5.62
CA SER A 137 -5.98 10.46 6.26
C SER A 137 -6.97 9.44 5.72
N GLN A 138 -6.54 8.19 5.71
CA GLN A 138 -7.35 7.06 5.24
C GLN A 138 -6.94 5.77 5.94
N SER A 139 -7.82 4.77 5.88
CA SER A 139 -7.51 3.42 6.33
C SER A 139 -6.69 2.65 5.28
N THR A 140 -6.03 1.57 5.71
CA THR A 140 -5.35 0.63 4.81
C THR A 140 -6.30 0.10 3.74
N LEU A 141 -7.54 -0.23 4.10
CA LEU A 141 -8.51 -0.74 3.13
C LEU A 141 -8.90 0.30 2.06
N GLN A 142 -8.95 1.59 2.39
CA GLN A 142 -9.18 2.65 1.40
C GLN A 142 -8.01 2.74 0.40
N THR A 143 -6.75 2.70 0.85
CA THR A 143 -5.59 2.67 -0.07
C THR A 143 -5.65 1.43 -0.98
N VAL A 144 -5.90 0.24 -0.42
CA VAL A 144 -6.02 -1.00 -1.21
C VAL A 144 -7.14 -0.90 -2.24
N ARG A 145 -8.29 -0.33 -1.88
CA ARG A 145 -9.42 -0.11 -2.79
C ARG A 145 -9.08 0.85 -3.92
N ALA A 146 -8.35 1.94 -3.63
CA ALA A 146 -7.88 2.85 -4.67
C ALA A 146 -6.96 2.12 -5.68
N TYR A 147 -6.00 1.33 -5.21
CA TYR A 147 -5.15 0.51 -6.06
C TYR A 147 -5.92 -0.59 -6.80
N GLN A 148 -7.01 -1.11 -6.23
CA GLN A 148 -7.90 -2.08 -6.88
C GLN A 148 -8.52 -1.51 -8.14
N SER A 149 -8.91 -0.24 -8.15
CA SER A 149 -9.46 0.36 -9.35
C SER A 149 -8.45 0.41 -10.50
N ILE A 150 -7.16 0.68 -10.22
CA ILE A 150 -6.08 0.65 -11.22
C ILE A 150 -5.78 -0.76 -11.69
N ALA A 151 -5.80 -1.73 -10.78
CA ALA A 151 -5.68 -3.14 -11.12
C ALA A 151 -6.84 -3.63 -12.02
N ASN A 152 -8.02 -3.04 -11.85
CA ASN A 152 -9.27 -3.40 -12.52
C ASN A 152 -9.66 -2.40 -13.62
N ASP A 153 -8.69 -2.02 -14.46
CA ASP A 153 -8.91 -1.22 -15.67
C ASP A 153 -9.67 0.10 -15.44
N GLY A 154 -9.46 0.74 -14.28
CA GLY A 154 -10.05 2.02 -13.92
C GLY A 154 -11.45 1.92 -13.30
N VAL A 155 -11.93 0.71 -13.01
CA VAL A 155 -13.23 0.48 -12.36
C VAL A 155 -13.03 0.09 -10.90
N MET A 156 -13.45 0.97 -10.00
CA MET A 156 -13.46 0.72 -8.57
C MET A 156 -14.66 -0.16 -8.19
N LEU A 157 -14.38 -1.26 -7.52
CA LEU A 157 -15.39 -2.16 -6.96
C LEU A 157 -15.65 -1.80 -5.49
N GLN A 158 -16.85 -2.15 -5.02
CA GLN A 158 -17.11 -2.18 -3.59
C GLN A 158 -16.40 -3.39 -2.96
N PRO A 159 -15.51 -3.20 -1.97
CA PRO A 159 -14.90 -4.31 -1.24
C PRO A 159 -15.97 -5.08 -0.45
N ARG A 160 -15.75 -6.39 -0.29
CA ARG A 160 -16.67 -7.29 0.41
C ARG A 160 -15.90 -8.28 1.26
N LEU A 161 -16.42 -8.52 2.46
CA LEU A 161 -15.95 -9.57 3.35
C LEU A 161 -16.90 -10.77 3.38
N ILE A 162 -18.20 -10.53 3.23
CA ILE A 162 -19.25 -11.54 3.29
C ILE A 162 -19.64 -11.93 1.86
N ASP A 163 -19.49 -13.22 1.52
CA ASP A 163 -19.85 -13.78 0.20
C ASP A 163 -21.32 -14.23 0.14
N GLY A 164 -21.83 -14.80 1.24
CA GLY A 164 -23.20 -15.26 1.36
C GLY A 164 -23.52 -15.74 2.77
N TYR A 165 -24.79 -16.07 2.98
CA TYR A 165 -25.35 -16.65 4.19
C TYR A 165 -25.86 -18.06 3.87
N VAL A 166 -25.72 -18.98 4.82
CA VAL A 166 -26.27 -20.34 4.70
C VAL A 166 -27.37 -20.50 5.75
N GLY A 167 -28.59 -20.74 5.29
CA GLY A 167 -29.77 -20.96 6.13
C GLY A 167 -29.72 -22.30 6.88
N ALA A 168 -30.59 -22.46 7.87
CA ALA A 168 -30.70 -23.70 8.64
C ALA A 168 -31.16 -24.91 7.78
N ASP A 169 -31.81 -24.63 6.65
CA ASP A 169 -32.22 -25.59 5.62
C ASP A 169 -31.09 -25.95 4.64
N GLY A 170 -29.91 -25.33 4.79
CA GLY A 170 -28.77 -25.49 3.90
C GLY A 170 -28.83 -24.64 2.62
N ALA A 171 -29.84 -23.78 2.46
CA ALA A 171 -29.91 -22.88 1.32
C ALA A 171 -28.87 -21.76 1.44
N GLU A 172 -28.12 -21.52 0.36
CA GLU A 172 -27.14 -20.43 0.29
C GLU A 172 -27.78 -19.18 -0.35
N GLU A 173 -27.75 -18.06 0.35
CA GLU A 173 -28.11 -16.73 -0.14
C GLU A 173 -26.84 -15.89 -0.35
N LYS A 174 -26.54 -15.53 -1.59
CA LYS A 174 -25.35 -14.72 -1.89
C LYS A 174 -25.59 -13.24 -1.64
N VAL A 175 -24.59 -12.56 -1.09
CA VAL A 175 -24.65 -11.10 -0.99
C VAL A 175 -24.54 -10.51 -2.40
N PRO A 176 -25.53 -9.76 -2.90
CA PRO A 176 -25.53 -9.25 -4.27
C PRO A 176 -24.47 -8.17 -4.44
N ALA A 177 -23.71 -8.15 -5.55
CA ALA A 177 -22.69 -7.14 -5.85
C ALA A 177 -23.23 -5.70 -5.70
N LYS A 178 -22.44 -4.77 -5.15
CA LYS A 178 -22.80 -3.35 -5.07
C LYS A 178 -22.27 -2.70 -6.36
N ASP A 179 -22.84 -1.57 -6.70
CA ASP A 179 -22.48 -0.85 -7.92
C ASP A 179 -20.98 -0.53 -7.97
N SER A 180 -20.42 -0.69 -9.16
CA SER A 180 -19.05 -0.30 -9.47
C SER A 180 -19.00 1.11 -10.03
N GLN A 181 -17.87 1.80 -9.84
CA GLN A 181 -17.68 3.16 -10.34
C GLN A 181 -16.45 3.24 -11.24
N GLN A 182 -16.58 3.89 -12.40
CA GLN A 182 -15.42 4.21 -13.23
C GLN A 182 -14.68 5.45 -12.69
N VAL A 183 -13.46 5.26 -12.22
CA VAL A 183 -12.64 6.32 -11.61
C VAL A 183 -11.62 6.92 -12.57
N VAL A 184 -11.15 6.13 -13.54
CA VAL A 184 -10.32 6.57 -14.67
C VAL A 184 -10.64 5.74 -15.92
N THR A 185 -10.16 6.19 -17.07
CA THR A 185 -10.19 5.38 -18.29
C THR A 185 -9.32 4.12 -18.15
N LYS A 186 -9.62 3.11 -18.98
CA LYS A 186 -8.82 1.89 -19.04
C LYS A 186 -7.38 2.18 -19.45
N GLU A 187 -7.20 3.10 -20.38
CA GLU A 187 -5.91 3.54 -20.90
C GLU A 187 -5.07 4.20 -19.80
N THR A 188 -5.68 5.10 -19.01
CA THR A 188 -5.02 5.68 -17.83
C THR A 188 -4.64 4.61 -16.82
N ALA A 189 -5.55 3.69 -16.48
CA ALA A 189 -5.25 2.62 -15.53
C ALA A 189 -4.06 1.77 -16.00
N GLN A 190 -4.00 1.44 -17.29
CA GLN A 190 -2.88 0.70 -17.86
C GLN A 190 -1.56 1.49 -17.80
N GLN A 191 -1.56 2.77 -18.15
CA GLN A 191 -0.38 3.62 -18.03
C GLN A 191 0.12 3.75 -16.59
N VAL A 192 -0.79 3.86 -15.62
CA VAL A 192 -0.43 3.92 -14.19
C VAL A 192 0.12 2.57 -13.72
N ARG A 193 -0.43 1.44 -14.18
CA ARG A 193 0.16 0.13 -13.94
C ARG A 193 1.59 0.04 -14.46
N ASP A 194 1.84 0.50 -15.69
CA ASP A 194 3.20 0.50 -16.26
C ASP A 194 4.17 1.37 -15.44
N ILE A 195 3.72 2.53 -14.95
CA ILE A 195 4.50 3.35 -14.02
C ILE A 195 4.81 2.58 -12.72
N LEU A 196 3.81 1.96 -12.09
CA LEU A 196 4.00 1.20 -10.85
C LEU A 196 4.95 0.01 -11.04
N GLU A 197 4.92 -0.66 -12.19
CA GLU A 197 5.90 -1.70 -12.54
C GLU A 197 7.31 -1.12 -12.71
N SER A 198 7.43 0.05 -13.34
CA SER A 198 8.70 0.76 -13.49
C SER A 198 9.34 1.13 -12.14
N ASN A 199 8.54 1.38 -11.10
CA ASN A 199 9.06 1.64 -9.76
C ASN A 199 9.82 0.45 -9.17
N VAL A 200 9.45 -0.78 -9.56
CA VAL A 200 10.10 -2.02 -9.11
C VAL A 200 11.26 -2.38 -10.02
N THR A 201 11.14 -2.18 -11.33
CA THR A 201 12.18 -2.59 -12.29
C THR A 201 13.30 -1.56 -12.44
N MET A 202 12.97 -0.27 -12.36
CA MET A 202 13.90 0.84 -12.62
C MET A 202 14.04 1.80 -11.44
N GLY A 203 12.97 2.01 -10.66
CA GLY A 203 12.94 2.94 -9.52
C GLY A 203 13.49 2.36 -8.21
N GLU A 204 13.06 2.94 -7.09
CA GLU A 204 13.59 2.65 -5.75
C GLU A 204 12.98 1.40 -5.08
N VAL A 205 11.93 0.80 -5.66
CA VAL A 205 11.15 -0.28 -5.01
C VAL A 205 11.62 -1.68 -5.46
N LYS A 206 12.90 -1.84 -5.79
CA LYS A 206 13.47 -3.06 -6.40
C LYS A 206 13.30 -4.32 -5.55
N ASP A 207 13.33 -4.17 -4.22
CA ASP A 207 13.18 -5.29 -3.29
C ASP A 207 11.76 -5.87 -3.24
N ALA A 208 10.77 -5.25 -3.91
CA ALA A 208 9.44 -5.82 -4.08
C ALA A 208 9.38 -6.84 -5.24
N ALA A 209 10.45 -7.00 -6.03
CA ALA A 209 10.48 -7.98 -7.11
C ALA A 209 10.24 -9.41 -6.59
N ILE A 210 9.44 -10.17 -7.34
CA ILE A 210 9.17 -11.58 -7.08
C ILE A 210 9.57 -12.37 -8.33
N ASP A 211 10.51 -13.31 -8.17
CA ASP A 211 10.99 -14.14 -9.28
C ASP A 211 9.83 -14.82 -10.01
N GLY A 212 9.77 -14.59 -11.32
CA GLY A 212 8.76 -15.18 -12.20
C GLY A 212 7.44 -14.41 -12.28
N TYR A 213 7.30 -13.27 -11.61
CA TYR A 213 6.12 -12.42 -11.64
C TYR A 213 6.46 -10.98 -11.99
N ARG A 214 5.64 -10.35 -12.83
CA ARG A 214 5.67 -8.90 -13.05
C ARG A 214 5.01 -8.23 -11.86
N VAL A 215 5.74 -7.36 -11.17
CA VAL A 215 5.28 -6.70 -9.93
C VAL A 215 5.34 -5.21 -10.11
N GLY A 216 4.29 -4.51 -9.67
CA GLY A 216 4.28 -3.07 -9.52
C GLY A 216 3.99 -2.69 -8.08
N ALA A 217 4.68 -1.67 -7.59
CA ALA A 217 4.58 -1.26 -6.20
C ALA A 217 4.87 0.23 -6.00
N LYS A 218 4.42 0.74 -4.84
CA LYS A 218 4.74 2.08 -4.38
C LYS A 218 4.96 2.06 -2.86
N THR A 219 6.04 2.71 -2.45
CA THR A 219 6.33 2.98 -1.04
C THR A 219 5.65 4.27 -0.56
N GLY A 220 5.27 4.29 0.70
CA GLY A 220 4.80 5.46 1.42
C GLY A 220 5.61 5.69 2.69
N THR A 221 5.91 6.95 2.95
CA THR A 221 6.44 7.42 4.22
C THR A 221 5.71 8.71 4.56
N SER A 222 5.13 8.79 5.75
CA SER A 222 4.49 9.99 6.27
C SER A 222 4.94 10.22 7.70
N GLN A 223 5.04 11.48 8.11
CA GLN A 223 5.35 11.82 9.49
C GLN A 223 4.15 11.45 10.36
N ALA A 224 4.38 10.86 11.52
CA ALA A 224 3.29 10.49 12.42
C ALA A 224 3.02 11.65 13.39
N PRO A 225 1.76 12.09 13.59
CA PRO A 225 1.46 13.11 14.59
C PRO A 225 1.86 12.61 15.97
N ARG A 226 2.18 13.51 16.91
CA ARG A 226 2.55 13.09 18.27
C ARG A 226 1.39 12.36 18.95
N GLU A 227 1.69 11.33 19.75
CA GLU A 227 0.67 10.59 20.51
C GLU A 227 0.12 11.37 21.71
N ASP A 228 0.86 12.38 22.19
CA ASP A 228 0.47 13.25 23.31
C ASP A 228 -0.51 14.37 22.93
N GLY A 229 -0.92 14.43 21.65
CA GLY A 229 -1.84 15.43 21.13
C GLY A 229 -1.23 16.83 20.96
N LEU A 230 0.07 17.00 21.23
CA LEU A 230 0.75 18.27 21.01
C LEU A 230 1.04 18.49 19.51
N PRO A 231 1.20 19.75 19.07
CA PRO A 231 1.61 20.05 17.71
C PRO A 231 2.96 19.39 17.36
N GLY A 232 3.09 18.98 16.10
CA GLY A 232 4.31 18.40 15.55
C GLY A 232 4.21 16.90 15.31
N PHE A 233 5.35 16.29 15.03
CA PHE A 233 5.45 14.89 14.64
C PHE A 233 6.37 14.11 15.59
N ASP A 234 6.02 12.85 15.83
CA ASP A 234 6.86 11.89 16.53
C ASP A 234 6.81 10.52 15.82
N GLY A 235 7.96 10.14 15.26
CA GLY A 235 8.09 8.98 14.39
C GLY A 235 7.44 9.20 13.01
N TYR A 236 7.23 8.09 12.32
CA TYR A 236 6.66 8.05 10.98
C TYR A 236 5.86 6.78 10.77
N THR A 237 5.00 6.81 9.77
CA THR A 237 4.31 5.63 9.24
C THR A 237 5.02 5.22 7.97
N ALA A 238 5.38 3.95 7.87
CA ALA A 238 5.96 3.37 6.67
C ALA A 238 4.96 2.41 6.03
N SER A 239 4.78 2.51 4.72
CA SER A 239 3.89 1.63 3.97
C SER A 239 4.50 1.18 2.65
N ILE A 240 4.02 0.04 2.17
CA ILE A 240 4.17 -0.38 0.78
C ILE A 240 2.87 -1.00 0.33
N VAL A 241 2.42 -0.61 -0.85
CA VAL A 241 1.34 -1.24 -1.58
C VAL A 241 1.87 -1.73 -2.90
N GLY A 242 1.46 -2.93 -3.29
CA GLY A 242 1.85 -3.50 -4.57
C GLY A 242 0.80 -4.44 -5.10
N MET A 243 0.91 -4.74 -6.39
CA MET A 243 0.01 -5.63 -7.10
C MET A 243 0.78 -6.55 -8.04
N ALA A 244 0.24 -7.75 -8.23
CA ALA A 244 0.83 -8.75 -9.11
C ALA A 244 -0.23 -9.75 -9.62
N PRO A 245 0.01 -10.39 -10.77
CA PRO A 245 0.97 -9.99 -11.82
C PRO A 245 0.54 -8.71 -12.55
N MET A 246 1.45 -7.84 -13.02
CA MET A 246 1.08 -6.56 -13.65
C MET A 246 0.37 -6.69 -15.01
N ASP A 247 0.58 -7.78 -15.73
CA ASP A 247 -0.10 -8.08 -17.00
C ASP A 247 -1.54 -8.57 -16.81
N ASN A 248 -1.87 -9.11 -15.64
CA ASN A 248 -3.22 -9.53 -15.27
C ASN A 248 -3.35 -9.51 -13.74
N PRO A 249 -3.58 -8.34 -13.12
CA PRO A 249 -3.55 -8.20 -11.67
C PRO A 249 -4.53 -9.14 -10.96
N ARG A 250 -4.02 -9.90 -9.99
CA ARG A 250 -4.79 -10.88 -9.21
C ARG A 250 -4.82 -10.56 -7.73
N PHE A 251 -3.76 -9.93 -7.24
CA PHE A 251 -3.56 -9.64 -5.82
C PHE A 251 -3.10 -8.21 -5.65
N ILE A 252 -3.60 -7.59 -4.58
CA ILE A 252 -3.09 -6.33 -4.05
C ILE A 252 -2.80 -6.59 -2.59
N VAL A 253 -1.62 -6.19 -2.16
CA VAL A 253 -1.22 -6.30 -0.76
C VAL A 253 -0.69 -4.94 -0.34
N GLU A 254 -1.16 -4.48 0.82
CA GLU A 254 -0.59 -3.34 1.51
C GLU A 254 -0.08 -3.78 2.88
N VAL A 255 1.11 -3.29 3.23
CA VAL A 255 1.68 -3.44 4.56
C VAL A 255 1.92 -2.05 5.12
N VAL A 256 1.40 -1.79 6.32
CA VAL A 256 1.56 -0.51 7.04
C VAL A 256 2.20 -0.79 8.39
N LEU A 257 3.22 -0.02 8.74
CA LEU A 257 3.91 -0.07 10.01
C LEU A 257 3.90 1.32 10.66
N GLN A 258 3.30 1.39 11.84
CA GLN A 258 3.26 2.61 12.64
C GLN A 258 4.50 2.70 13.54
N ARG A 259 5.25 3.79 13.45
CA ARG A 259 6.43 4.11 14.30
C ARG A 259 7.42 2.95 14.45
N PRO A 260 7.96 2.38 13.36
CA PRO A 260 8.96 1.32 13.47
C PRO A 260 10.24 1.84 14.17
N ARG A 261 10.77 1.05 15.12
CA ARG A 261 11.96 1.40 15.93
C ARG A 261 13.31 1.17 15.24
N ALA A 262 13.38 0.19 14.33
CA ALA A 262 14.53 0.05 13.45
C ALA A 262 14.45 1.15 12.39
N ALA A 263 15.61 1.63 11.92
CA ALA A 263 15.64 2.51 10.78
C ALA A 263 14.84 1.82 9.65
N PHE A 264 13.74 2.46 9.30
CA PHE A 264 12.83 2.14 8.21
C PHE A 264 12.78 3.42 7.38
N THR A 265 13.95 4.03 7.24
CA THR A 265 14.09 5.29 6.53
C THR A 265 14.00 4.98 5.05
N ALA A 266 13.54 5.94 4.25
CA ALA A 266 13.60 5.91 2.79
C ALA A 266 15.07 5.92 2.25
N SER A 267 16.03 5.53 3.09
CA SER A 267 17.39 5.19 2.72
C SER A 267 17.41 3.81 2.06
N PRO A 268 18.18 3.60 0.98
CA PRO A 268 18.35 2.30 0.32
C PRO A 268 18.78 1.12 1.21
N LYS A 269 19.05 1.36 2.50
CA LYS A 269 19.60 0.39 3.45
C LYS A 269 18.55 -0.38 4.28
N ASP A 270 17.31 0.10 4.37
CA ASP A 270 16.33 -0.49 5.31
C ASP A 270 15.18 -1.24 4.61
N ARG A 271 15.53 -2.48 4.22
CA ARG A 271 14.85 -3.35 3.24
C ARG A 271 13.73 -4.23 3.82
N PHE A 272 13.09 -3.84 4.92
CA PHE A 272 12.19 -4.73 5.67
C PHE A 272 10.75 -4.78 5.10
N SER A 273 10.15 -3.68 4.64
CA SER A 273 8.78 -3.68 4.08
C SER A 273 8.67 -4.39 2.75
N ALA A 274 9.51 -4.04 1.77
CA ALA A 274 9.39 -4.54 0.40
C ALA A 274 9.60 -6.05 0.31
N ARG A 275 10.58 -6.58 1.06
CA ARG A 275 10.79 -8.04 1.18
C ARG A 275 9.68 -8.74 1.96
N SER A 276 9.13 -8.09 2.99
CA SER A 276 7.97 -8.62 3.73
C SER A 276 6.74 -8.71 2.82
N TRP A 277 6.48 -7.66 2.05
CA TRP A 277 5.44 -7.59 1.03
C TRP A 277 5.62 -8.67 -0.06
N ALA A 278 6.83 -8.82 -0.59
CA ALA A 278 7.12 -9.83 -1.60
C ALA A 278 6.83 -11.25 -1.06
N ARG A 279 7.20 -11.51 0.20
CA ARG A 279 6.91 -12.80 0.87
C ARG A 279 5.42 -13.02 1.11
N SER A 280 4.64 -12.00 1.45
CA SER A 280 3.19 -12.16 1.65
C SER A 280 2.42 -12.38 0.34
N CYS A 281 3.01 -11.98 -0.79
CA CYS A 281 2.41 -12.16 -2.12
C CYS A 281 2.68 -13.53 -2.76
N VAL A 282 3.68 -14.28 -2.30
CA VAL A 282 3.97 -15.63 -2.83
C VAL A 282 3.00 -16.62 -2.20
N PRO A 283 2.06 -17.22 -2.95
CA PRO A 283 1.26 -18.32 -2.43
C PRO A 283 2.22 -19.45 -2.03
N THR A 284 2.04 -20.05 -0.86
CA THR A 284 2.80 -21.24 -0.40
C THR A 284 2.58 -22.47 -1.29
N THR A 285 1.77 -22.37 -2.35
CA THR A 285 1.58 -23.43 -3.33
C THR A 285 2.67 -23.37 -4.40
N SER A 286 3.47 -24.44 -4.45
CA SER A 286 4.68 -24.71 -5.25
C SER A 286 4.61 -24.60 -6.79
N ARG A 287 3.70 -23.82 -7.38
CA ARG A 287 3.62 -23.67 -8.84
C ARG A 287 4.14 -22.30 -9.29
N ARG A 288 5.39 -22.30 -9.78
CA ARG A 288 5.90 -21.22 -10.66
C ARG A 288 4.99 -21.13 -11.89
N PRO A 289 4.67 -19.93 -12.40
CA PRO A 289 3.96 -19.80 -13.66
C PRO A 289 4.85 -20.31 -14.81
N PRO A 290 4.28 -20.97 -15.83
CA PRO A 290 5.07 -21.45 -16.96
C PRO A 290 5.63 -20.26 -17.75
N ALA A 291 6.92 -20.31 -18.06
CA ALA A 291 7.56 -19.34 -18.94
C ALA A 291 6.87 -19.34 -20.31
N ARG A 292 6.43 -18.16 -20.78
CA ARG A 292 5.79 -18.03 -22.09
C ARG A 292 6.84 -18.28 -23.18
N ARG A 293 6.72 -19.39 -23.92
CA ARG A 293 7.44 -19.56 -25.20
C ARG A 293 6.86 -18.59 -26.22
N ARG A 294 7.72 -17.86 -26.94
CA ARG A 294 7.29 -16.98 -28.04
C ARG A 294 6.61 -17.84 -29.13
N GLY A 295 5.39 -17.46 -29.53
CA GLY A 295 4.75 -17.96 -30.77
C GLY A 295 3.60 -18.97 -30.62
N SER A 296 2.57 -18.72 -29.81
CA SER A 296 1.32 -19.51 -29.89
C SER A 296 0.08 -18.61 -29.82
N PRO A 297 -0.99 -18.92 -30.60
CA PRO A 297 -2.12 -18.02 -30.79
C PRO A 297 -2.99 -17.94 -29.53
N VAL A 298 -3.54 -16.74 -29.31
CA VAL A 298 -4.39 -16.40 -28.17
C VAL A 298 -5.74 -17.11 -28.31
N ARG A 299 -6.02 -18.09 -27.45
CA ARG A 299 -7.40 -18.53 -27.19
C ARG A 299 -8.06 -17.48 -26.30
N GLN A 300 -9.17 -16.90 -26.75
CA GLN A 300 -10.07 -16.12 -25.90
C GLN A 300 -10.60 -17.00 -24.78
N ILE A 301 -10.32 -16.62 -23.54
CA ILE A 301 -10.96 -17.15 -22.34
C ILE A 301 -11.85 -16.02 -21.82
N GLY A 302 -13.14 -16.31 -21.62
CA GLY A 302 -14.16 -15.36 -21.15
C GLY A 302 -13.86 -14.76 -19.76
N PRO A 303 -14.71 -13.84 -19.28
CA PRO A 303 -14.40 -12.99 -18.13
C PRO A 303 -14.14 -13.82 -16.87
N ALA A 304 -12.94 -13.68 -16.31
CA ALA A 304 -12.56 -14.34 -15.08
C ALA A 304 -13.26 -13.67 -13.89
N ARG A 305 -13.99 -14.44 -13.09
CA ARG A 305 -14.51 -14.02 -11.78
C ARG A 305 -13.35 -13.56 -10.90
N GLN A 306 -13.30 -12.27 -10.56
CA GLN A 306 -12.41 -11.73 -9.54
C GLN A 306 -12.96 -12.09 -8.17
N VAL A 307 -12.39 -13.11 -7.53
CA VAL A 307 -12.56 -13.33 -6.09
C VAL A 307 -11.37 -12.68 -5.40
N VAL A 308 -11.59 -11.53 -4.77
CA VAL A 308 -10.59 -10.90 -3.89
C VAL A 308 -10.63 -11.66 -2.57
N GLN A 309 -9.77 -12.67 -2.42
CA GLN A 309 -9.58 -13.35 -1.14
C GLN A 309 -8.66 -12.50 -0.26
N PHE A 310 -9.22 -11.80 0.72
CA PHE A 310 -8.46 -11.28 1.84
C PHE A 310 -8.07 -12.45 2.75
N ARG A 311 -6.88 -13.03 2.53
CA ARG A 311 -6.25 -13.83 3.59
C ARG A 311 -5.58 -12.87 4.56
N GLN A 312 -6.15 -12.74 5.74
CA GLN A 312 -5.52 -12.10 6.89
C GLN A 312 -4.20 -12.84 7.18
N VAL A 313 -3.07 -12.21 6.85
CA VAL A 313 -1.77 -12.66 7.38
C VAL A 313 -1.64 -12.02 8.76
N SER A 314 -2.24 -12.67 9.76
CA SER A 314 -1.90 -12.42 11.15
C SER A 314 -0.46 -12.89 11.37
N LEU A 315 0.50 -11.97 11.36
CA LEU A 315 1.85 -12.23 11.86
C LEU A 315 1.80 -12.28 13.40
N LEU A 316 1.26 -13.36 13.93
CA LEU A 316 1.60 -13.84 15.27
C LEU A 316 2.62 -14.96 15.09
N GLY A 317 3.88 -14.61 15.32
CA GLY A 317 4.99 -15.53 15.23
C GLY A 317 6.21 -14.91 15.89
N ILE A 318 6.27 -14.99 17.22
CA ILE A 318 7.51 -14.86 17.97
C ILE A 318 8.42 -15.99 17.47
N CYS A 319 9.44 -15.66 16.69
CA CYS A 319 10.52 -16.59 16.36
C CYS A 319 11.56 -16.49 17.48
N PRO A 320 11.78 -17.53 18.32
CA PRO A 320 13.00 -17.62 19.09
C PRO A 320 14.12 -17.95 18.11
N ALA A 321 14.91 -16.94 17.73
CA ALA A 321 16.12 -17.16 16.95
C ALA A 321 17.12 -17.93 17.82
N THR A 322 17.29 -19.22 17.55
CA THR A 322 18.45 -19.99 18.00
C THR A 322 19.64 -19.53 17.16
N PHE A 323 20.48 -18.71 17.76
CA PHE A 323 21.76 -18.27 17.18
C PHE A 323 22.75 -19.43 17.29
N ARG A 324 23.12 -20.07 16.17
CA ARG A 324 24.36 -20.87 16.09
C ARG A 324 25.45 -19.95 15.53
N SER A 325 26.31 -19.45 16.40
CA SER A 325 27.56 -18.81 15.99
C SER A 325 28.61 -19.90 15.74
N ASN A 326 29.06 -20.01 14.49
CA ASN A 326 30.34 -20.64 14.17
C ASN A 326 31.44 -19.60 14.40
N HIS A 327 32.08 -19.64 15.57
CA HIS A 327 33.44 -19.12 15.72
C HIS A 327 34.22 -20.05 16.65
N ALA A 328 35.24 -20.68 16.06
CA ALA A 328 36.26 -21.41 16.79
C ALA A 328 37.21 -20.43 17.48
N VAL A 329 37.28 -20.47 18.81
CA VAL A 329 38.46 -20.04 19.59
C VAL A 329 38.60 -21.01 20.78
N ARG A 330 39.83 -21.47 21.01
CA ARG A 330 40.26 -22.44 22.02
C ARG A 330 40.16 -21.88 23.45
N GLY A 331 39.85 -22.74 24.43
CA GLY A 331 40.19 -22.54 25.85
C GLY A 331 39.24 -23.18 26.87
N SER A 332 39.50 -24.44 27.24
CA SER A 332 39.47 -25.14 28.56
C SER A 332 38.39 -24.89 29.65
N PRO A 333 38.14 -25.88 30.55
CA PRO A 333 36.80 -26.27 30.98
C PRO A 333 36.46 -25.99 32.45
N GLU A 334 35.16 -25.91 32.75
CA GLU A 334 34.43 -26.19 34.01
C GLU A 334 33.00 -25.63 33.78
N GLY A 335 31.85 -26.17 34.18
CA GLY A 335 31.43 -27.32 34.96
C GLY A 335 29.93 -27.12 35.24
N SER A 336 29.16 -28.22 35.21
CA SER A 336 27.90 -28.42 35.94
C SER A 336 26.52 -28.00 35.36
N ARG A 337 25.71 -29.06 35.21
CA ARG A 337 24.30 -29.26 35.62
C ARG A 337 23.15 -28.87 34.67
N ALA A 338 22.55 -29.95 34.17
CA ALA A 338 21.22 -30.07 33.61
C ALA A 338 20.11 -29.89 34.65
N ALA A 339 18.96 -29.39 34.19
CA ALA A 339 17.66 -29.64 34.80
C ALA A 339 16.61 -29.72 33.68
N SER A 340 16.11 -30.94 33.47
CA SER A 340 14.92 -31.29 32.71
C SER A 340 13.67 -31.13 33.58
N PHE A 341 12.59 -30.58 33.04
CA PHE A 341 11.24 -30.78 33.59
C PHE A 341 10.23 -30.98 32.47
N THR A 342 9.52 -32.11 32.57
CA THR A 342 8.33 -32.51 31.81
C THR A 342 7.11 -32.46 32.73
N SER A 343 5.96 -32.00 32.23
CA SER A 343 4.59 -32.33 32.72
C SER A 343 3.58 -31.63 31.79
N THR A 344 2.85 -32.31 30.90
CA THR A 344 1.57 -33.06 31.04
C THR A 344 0.31 -32.26 31.40
N ASN A 345 -0.63 -32.30 30.44
CA ASN A 345 -2.10 -32.36 30.49
C ASN A 345 -2.95 -31.23 31.12
N GLY A 346 -4.06 -30.92 30.44
CA GLY A 346 -5.23 -30.29 31.04
C GLY A 346 -6.19 -29.63 30.05
N ASP A 347 -7.04 -30.42 29.40
CA ASP A 347 -8.29 -29.96 28.79
C ASP A 347 -9.16 -29.25 29.82
N HIS A 348 -9.75 -28.10 29.48
CA HIS A 348 -11.01 -27.66 30.07
C HIS A 348 -11.85 -26.85 29.07
N LEU A 349 -12.95 -27.49 28.65
CA LEU A 349 -14.19 -26.87 28.19
C LEU A 349 -14.79 -25.98 29.28
N VAL A 350 -15.24 -24.78 28.92
CA VAL A 350 -16.42 -24.15 29.54
C VAL A 350 -17.21 -23.42 28.44
N ARG A 351 -18.53 -23.66 28.44
CA ARG A 351 -19.56 -23.12 27.56
C ARG A 351 -20.51 -22.27 28.42
N ALA A 352 -21.08 -21.22 27.79
CA ALA A 352 -22.27 -20.43 28.16
C ALA A 352 -22.18 -19.57 29.44
N GLU A 353 -22.31 -18.24 29.31
CA GLU A 353 -23.57 -17.50 29.05
C GLU A 353 -23.33 -16.40 28.01
#